data_AF-A0A1F4VYL1-F1
#
_entry.id   AF-A0A1F4VYL1-F1
#
_cell.length_a   1.000
_cell.length_b   1.000
_cell.length_c   1.000
_cell.angle_alpha   90.00
_cell.angle_beta   90.00
_cell.angle_gamma   90.00
#
_symmetry.space_group_name_H-M   'P 1'
#
loop_
_entity.id
_entity.type
_entity.pdbx_description
1 polymer ?
#
loop_
_entity_poly.entity_id
_entity_poly.type
_entity_poly.pdbx_seq_one_letter_code
_entity_poly.pdbx_strand_id
1 'polypeptide(L)'
;MAEIKDLIVNSNNIAVVIPADSSIDKFCAGVGVMRMVMAKQKNCTFLFDGEIPEDCKDIIGETEVQKELQQRELLVSIDYSGTQASKVHYYTEDQTLYLSVSPINKDFDISKVIPIIKGSDFDLVLSVGVPTQEKLGKFQDVLKNVKLVNFDNSIDNTNYGTFNITGAETSVLSLFVLNNAYKLGLKADEIAAKALLKGIVNKTM
;
A
#
# COMPACT_ATOMS: atom_id res chain seq x y z
N MET A 1 16.76 12.86 0.75
CA MET A 1 15.55 13.71 0.67
C MET A 1 15.14 14.05 -0.75
N ALA A 2 16.02 14.55 -1.63
CA ALA A 2 15.65 14.84 -3.04
C ALA A 2 15.12 13.61 -3.80
N GLU A 3 15.84 12.48 -3.74
CA GLU A 3 15.43 11.24 -4.39
C GLU A 3 14.07 10.70 -3.90
N ILE A 4 13.81 10.78 -2.59
CA ILE A 4 12.52 10.39 -1.99
C ILE A 4 11.39 11.28 -2.51
N LYS A 5 11.65 12.58 -2.63
CA LYS A 5 10.70 13.54 -3.17
C LYS A 5 10.39 13.22 -4.65
N ASP A 6 11.41 12.93 -5.45
CA ASP A 6 11.22 12.57 -6.86
C ASP A 6 10.45 11.26 -7.00
N LEU A 7 10.71 10.27 -6.12
CA LEU A 7 9.95 9.03 -6.05
C LEU A 7 8.47 9.30 -5.78
N ILE A 8 8.14 10.09 -4.74
CA ILE A 8 6.75 10.46 -4.41
C ILE A 8 6.09 11.23 -5.58
N VAL A 9 6.83 12.09 -6.27
CA VAL A 9 6.32 12.86 -7.42
C VAL A 9 5.96 11.94 -8.58
N ASN A 10 6.77 10.92 -8.85
CA ASN A 10 6.61 10.02 -10.00
C ASN A 10 5.65 8.83 -9.76
N SER A 11 5.28 8.55 -8.52
CA SER A 11 4.34 7.49 -8.12
C SER A 11 2.89 7.94 -8.20
N ASN A 12 1.96 7.11 -8.69
CA ASN A 12 0.54 7.45 -8.81
C ASN A 12 -0.37 6.58 -7.94
N ASN A 13 -0.03 5.31 -7.74
CA ASN A 13 -0.78 4.35 -6.94
C ASN A 13 0.00 4.04 -5.66
N ILE A 14 -0.29 4.77 -4.59
CA ILE A 14 0.49 4.76 -3.36
C ILE A 14 -0.27 4.02 -2.25
N ALA A 15 0.39 3.11 -1.55
CA ALA A 15 -0.12 2.55 -0.31
C ALA A 15 0.47 3.28 0.89
N VAL A 16 -0.35 3.66 1.87
CA VAL A 16 0.10 4.07 3.20
C VAL A 16 -0.23 2.94 4.16
N VAL A 17 0.77 2.42 4.88
CA VAL A 17 0.60 1.27 5.78
C VAL A 17 1.07 1.60 7.18
N ILE A 18 0.28 1.18 8.18
CA ILE A 18 0.61 1.31 9.61
C ILE A 18 0.47 -0.06 10.31
N PRO A 19 1.11 -0.27 11.47
CA PRO A 19 0.98 -1.53 12.22
C PRO A 19 -0.46 -1.75 12.71
N ALA A 20 -0.90 -3.00 12.81
CA ALA A 20 -2.22 -3.35 13.38
C ALA A 20 -2.36 -2.92 14.85
N ASP A 21 -1.27 -2.96 15.63
CA ASP A 21 -1.19 -2.53 17.03
C ASP A 21 -0.88 -1.02 17.18
N SER A 22 -1.33 -0.20 16.24
CA SER A 22 -1.08 1.24 16.23
C SER A 22 -1.75 1.96 17.40
N SER A 23 -0.99 2.85 18.06
CA SER A 23 -1.57 3.86 18.95
C SER A 23 -2.33 4.93 18.17
N ILE A 24 -3.13 5.76 18.87
CA ILE A 24 -3.85 6.89 18.26
C ILE A 24 -2.88 7.82 17.52
N ASP A 25 -1.71 8.13 18.09
CA ASP A 25 -0.66 8.91 17.40
C ASP A 25 -0.20 8.26 16.09
N LYS A 26 0.09 6.94 16.08
CA LYS A 26 0.50 6.25 14.84
C LYS A 26 -0.60 6.23 13.79
N PHE A 27 -1.83 5.98 14.23
CA PHE A 27 -3.01 6.00 13.38
C PHE A 27 -3.19 7.39 12.73
N CYS A 28 -3.15 8.45 13.55
CA CYS A 28 -3.24 9.84 13.11
C CYS A 28 -2.11 10.24 12.15
N ALA A 29 -0.88 9.80 12.42
CA ALA A 29 0.26 10.02 11.54
C ALA A 29 0.04 9.39 10.15
N GLY A 30 -0.44 8.14 10.12
CA GLY A 30 -0.80 7.44 8.89
C GLY A 30 -1.90 8.15 8.09
N VAL A 31 -3.00 8.53 8.76
CA VAL A 31 -4.10 9.30 8.13
C VAL A 31 -3.58 10.62 7.59
N GLY A 32 -2.73 11.32 8.34
CA GLY A 32 -2.07 12.54 7.89
C GLY A 32 -1.30 12.37 6.58
N VAL A 33 -0.47 11.32 6.48
CA VAL A 33 0.27 11.00 5.24
C VAL A 33 -0.69 10.67 4.09
N MET A 34 -1.71 9.82 4.33
CA MET A 34 -2.71 9.47 3.32
C MET A 34 -3.34 10.73 2.72
N ARG A 35 -3.81 11.63 3.57
CA ARG A 35 -4.47 12.88 3.15
C ARG A 35 -3.52 13.82 2.40
N MET A 36 -2.26 13.92 2.84
CA MET A 36 -1.25 14.70 2.12
C MET A 36 -0.93 14.12 0.73
N VAL A 37 -0.96 12.79 0.56
CA VAL A 37 -0.79 12.14 -0.74
C VAL A 37 -1.99 12.42 -1.64
N MET A 38 -3.21 12.24 -1.12
CA MET A 38 -4.45 12.52 -1.86
C MET A 38 -4.57 13.99 -2.28
N ALA A 39 -4.08 14.92 -1.45
CA ALA A 39 -4.02 16.34 -1.79
C ALA A 39 -3.14 16.65 -3.01
N LYS A 40 -2.27 15.73 -3.43
CA LYS A 40 -1.49 15.80 -4.67
C LYS A 40 -2.19 15.13 -5.86
N GLN A 41 -3.47 14.79 -5.73
CA GLN A 41 -4.28 14.12 -6.76
C GLN A 41 -3.72 12.75 -7.17
N LYS A 42 -3.14 12.03 -6.21
CA LYS A 42 -2.64 10.66 -6.38
C LYS A 42 -3.62 9.67 -5.77
N ASN A 43 -3.67 8.45 -6.30
CA ASN A 43 -4.45 7.37 -5.70
C ASN A 43 -3.73 6.89 -4.44
N CYS A 44 -4.42 6.90 -3.32
CA CYS A 44 -3.86 6.48 -2.04
C CYS A 44 -4.76 5.44 -1.39
N THR A 45 -4.20 4.28 -1.06
CA THR A 45 -4.89 3.24 -0.28
C THR A 45 -4.30 3.18 1.12
N PHE A 46 -5.13 3.30 2.14
CA PHE A 46 -4.70 3.21 3.53
C PHE A 46 -4.88 1.79 4.06
N LEU A 47 -3.77 1.16 4.40
CA LEU A 47 -3.68 -0.23 4.83
C LEU A 47 -3.53 -0.29 6.35
N PHE A 48 -4.55 -0.81 7.01
CA PHE A 48 -4.55 -0.97 8.46
C PHE A 48 -5.44 -2.14 8.86
N ASP A 49 -4.86 -3.11 9.55
CA ASP A 49 -5.53 -4.32 10.03
C ASP A 49 -5.85 -4.26 11.52
N GLY A 50 -6.31 -3.10 11.98
CA GLY A 50 -6.78 -2.91 13.34
C GLY A 50 -8.16 -2.28 13.38
N GLU A 51 -8.56 -1.85 14.57
CA GLU A 51 -9.80 -1.10 14.78
C GLU A 51 -9.51 0.39 14.70
N ILE A 52 -10.36 1.13 13.99
CA ILE A 52 -10.26 2.59 13.93
C ILE A 52 -10.54 3.11 15.34
N PRO A 53 -9.61 3.87 15.97
CA PRO A 53 -9.85 4.44 17.28
C PRO A 53 -11.10 5.32 17.27
N GLU A 54 -11.94 5.25 18.30
CA GLU A 54 -13.20 6.02 18.38
C GLU A 54 -12.97 7.52 18.14
N ASP A 55 -11.92 8.05 18.77
CA ASP A 55 -11.49 9.44 18.66
C ASP A 55 -11.05 9.84 17.24
N CYS A 56 -10.87 8.89 16.31
CA CYS A 56 -10.42 9.13 14.95
C CYS A 56 -11.51 8.93 13.88
N LYS A 57 -12.75 8.56 14.26
CA LYS A 57 -13.85 8.38 13.30
C LYS A 57 -14.30 9.67 12.62
N ASP A 58 -13.89 10.83 13.15
CA ASP A 58 -14.16 12.16 12.58
C ASP A 58 -13.13 12.62 11.55
N ILE A 59 -12.04 11.86 11.34
CA ILE A 59 -10.97 12.18 10.37
C ILE A 59 -10.82 11.12 9.27
N ILE A 60 -11.41 9.93 9.44
CA ILE A 60 -11.41 8.86 8.44
C ILE A 60 -12.63 7.94 8.60
N GLY A 61 -13.26 7.57 7.50
CA GLY A 61 -14.35 6.60 7.45
C GLY A 61 -13.89 5.15 7.27
N GLU A 62 -14.74 4.19 7.63
CA GLU A 62 -14.42 2.75 7.50
C GLU A 62 -14.13 2.34 6.05
N THR A 63 -14.79 2.95 5.06
CA THR A 63 -14.58 2.65 3.64
C THR A 63 -13.25 3.17 3.10
N GLU A 64 -12.58 4.06 3.82
CA GLU A 64 -11.25 4.57 3.47
C GLU A 64 -10.12 3.67 4.02
N VAL A 65 -10.44 2.72 4.91
CA VAL A 65 -9.48 1.81 5.53
C VAL A 65 -9.57 0.42 4.87
N GLN A 66 -8.53 0.06 4.15
CA GLN A 66 -8.43 -1.24 3.52
C GLN A 66 -7.79 -2.24 4.50
N LYS A 67 -8.63 -3.11 5.06
CA LYS A 67 -8.18 -4.17 5.97
C LYS A 67 -7.58 -5.36 5.25
N GLU A 68 -8.00 -5.65 4.03
CA GLU A 68 -7.55 -6.82 3.27
C GLU A 68 -7.08 -6.41 1.88
N LEU A 69 -6.01 -7.01 1.38
CA LEU A 69 -5.62 -6.84 -0.01
C LEU A 69 -5.77 -8.14 -0.76
N GLN A 70 -6.36 -8.07 -1.95
CA GLN A 70 -6.32 -9.20 -2.85
C GLN A 70 -4.86 -9.43 -3.29
N GLN A 71 -4.39 -10.66 -3.11
CA GLN A 71 -3.11 -11.08 -3.68
C GLN A 71 -3.12 -10.88 -5.19
N ARG A 72 -1.93 -10.67 -5.77
CA ARG A 72 -1.83 -10.59 -7.22
C ARG A 72 -2.19 -11.95 -7.83
N GLU A 73 -3.10 -11.92 -8.80
CA GLU A 73 -3.57 -13.10 -9.51
C GLU A 73 -3.15 -12.99 -10.97
N LEU A 74 -2.52 -14.03 -11.52
CA LEU A 74 -2.33 -14.16 -12.97
C LEU A 74 -3.57 -14.83 -13.56
N LEU A 75 -4.44 -14.04 -14.18
CA LEU A 75 -5.55 -14.52 -14.97
C LEU A 75 -5.12 -14.70 -16.42
N VAL A 76 -5.33 -15.87 -17.00
CA VAL A 76 -5.16 -16.10 -18.45
C VAL A 76 -6.54 -16.10 -19.10
N SER A 77 -6.85 -15.04 -19.83
CA SER A 77 -8.08 -14.97 -20.63
C SER A 77 -7.85 -15.64 -21.98
N ILE A 78 -8.78 -16.48 -22.41
CA ILE A 78 -8.72 -17.17 -23.71
C ILE A 78 -10.07 -16.94 -24.40
N ASP A 79 -10.11 -16.09 -25.43
CA ASP A 79 -11.29 -15.96 -26.28
C ASP A 79 -11.32 -17.11 -27.29
N TYR A 80 -12.15 -18.12 -27.01
CA TYR A 80 -12.38 -19.26 -27.91
C TYR A 80 -13.68 -19.13 -28.71
N SER A 81 -14.24 -17.92 -28.83
CA SER A 81 -15.40 -17.66 -29.69
C SER A 81 -15.14 -18.13 -31.12
N GLY A 82 -16.16 -18.73 -31.73
CA GLY A 82 -16.06 -19.33 -33.06
C GLY A 82 -15.44 -20.74 -33.09
N THR A 83 -15.10 -21.31 -31.93
CA THR A 83 -14.66 -22.72 -31.81
C THR A 83 -15.73 -23.58 -31.11
N GLN A 84 -15.57 -24.91 -31.17
CA GLN A 84 -16.38 -25.86 -30.39
C GLN A 84 -15.76 -26.17 -29.01
N ALA A 85 -14.81 -25.35 -28.55
CA ALA A 85 -14.15 -25.55 -27.27
C ALA A 85 -15.20 -25.60 -26.15
N SER A 86 -15.23 -26.74 -25.46
CA SER A 86 -16.21 -27.04 -24.40
C SER A 86 -15.56 -27.57 -23.13
N LYS A 87 -14.23 -27.81 -23.17
CA LYS A 87 -13.48 -28.37 -22.06
C LYS A 87 -12.18 -27.59 -21.86
N VAL A 88 -11.95 -27.23 -20.61
CA VAL A 88 -10.66 -26.74 -20.12
C VAL A 88 -10.12 -27.81 -19.17
N HIS A 89 -8.90 -28.24 -19.40
CA HIS A 89 -8.15 -29.12 -18.52
C HIS A 89 -6.90 -28.38 -18.05
N TYR A 90 -6.50 -28.53 -16.80
CA TYR A 90 -5.24 -28.01 -16.30
C TYR A 90 -4.41 -29.13 -15.66
N TYR A 91 -3.10 -29.02 -15.78
CA TYR A 91 -2.16 -29.88 -15.07
C TYR A 91 -0.87 -29.12 -14.79
N THR A 92 -0.09 -29.60 -13.82
CA THR A 92 1.22 -29.03 -13.50
C THR A 92 2.28 -30.08 -13.75
N GLU A 93 3.32 -29.71 -14.48
CA GLU A 93 4.50 -30.54 -14.75
C GLU A 93 5.73 -29.65 -14.61
N ASP A 94 6.74 -30.09 -13.85
CA ASP A 94 7.98 -29.35 -13.59
C ASP A 94 7.79 -27.88 -13.20
N GLN A 95 6.90 -27.63 -12.23
CA GLN A 95 6.52 -26.28 -11.74
C GLN A 95 5.88 -25.37 -12.80
N THR A 96 5.53 -25.90 -13.96
CA THR A 96 4.84 -25.18 -15.03
C THR A 96 3.37 -25.56 -15.05
N LEU A 97 2.49 -24.56 -14.98
CA LEU A 97 1.05 -24.75 -15.16
C LEU A 97 0.73 -24.81 -16.65
N TYR A 98 0.12 -25.92 -17.07
CA TYR A 98 -0.41 -26.10 -18.41
C TYR A 98 -1.93 -26.02 -18.39
N LEU A 99 -2.47 -25.17 -19.27
CA LEU A 99 -3.90 -25.04 -19.53
C LEU A 99 -4.16 -25.57 -20.95
N SER A 100 -4.97 -26.63 -21.06
CA SER A 100 -5.37 -27.23 -22.32
C SER A 100 -6.83 -26.92 -22.60
N VAL A 101 -7.10 -26.20 -23.68
CA VAL A 101 -8.44 -25.88 -24.17
C VAL A 101 -8.67 -26.66 -25.45
N SER A 102 -9.76 -27.43 -25.51
CA SER A 102 -10.05 -28.26 -26.69
C SER A 102 -11.55 -28.48 -26.93
N PRO A 103 -11.94 -28.73 -28.20
CA PRO A 103 -11.15 -28.58 -29.42
C PRO A 103 -11.00 -27.11 -29.85
N ILE A 104 -9.87 -26.75 -30.46
CA ILE A 104 -9.64 -25.47 -31.13
C ILE A 104 -9.33 -25.70 -32.61
N ASN A 105 -9.61 -24.72 -33.47
CA ASN A 105 -9.29 -24.82 -34.90
C ASN A 105 -7.77 -24.73 -35.12
N LYS A 106 -7.29 -25.30 -36.24
CA LYS A 106 -5.85 -25.30 -36.57
C LYS A 106 -5.26 -23.90 -36.71
N ASP A 107 -6.08 -22.95 -37.14
CA ASP A 107 -5.78 -21.54 -37.36
C ASP A 107 -6.16 -20.64 -36.17
N PHE A 108 -6.26 -21.21 -34.96
CA PHE A 108 -6.56 -20.43 -33.75
C PHE A 108 -5.57 -19.27 -33.57
N ASP A 109 -6.12 -18.07 -33.38
CA ASP A 109 -5.35 -16.84 -33.20
C ASP A 109 -4.83 -16.74 -31.76
N ILE A 110 -3.51 -16.89 -31.58
CA ILE A 110 -2.84 -16.84 -30.28
C ILE A 110 -3.01 -15.47 -29.60
N SER A 111 -3.25 -14.39 -30.36
CA SER A 111 -3.46 -13.06 -29.77
C SER A 111 -4.72 -12.97 -28.89
N LYS A 112 -5.64 -13.95 -29.02
CA LYS A 112 -6.80 -14.13 -28.17
C LYS A 112 -6.50 -14.70 -26.78
N VAL A 113 -5.24 -15.09 -26.53
CA VAL A 113 -4.75 -15.51 -25.21
C VAL A 113 -4.07 -14.32 -24.53
N ILE A 114 -4.72 -13.75 -23.53
CA ILE A 114 -4.28 -12.53 -22.87
C ILE A 114 -3.97 -12.82 -21.40
N PRO A 115 -2.69 -12.75 -20.98
CA PRO A 115 -2.34 -12.76 -19.57
C PRO A 115 -2.69 -11.41 -18.94
N ILE A 116 -3.37 -11.45 -17.80
CA ILE A 116 -3.79 -10.29 -17.03
C ILE A 116 -3.30 -10.49 -15.60
N ILE A 117 -2.52 -9.55 -15.07
CA ILE A 117 -2.19 -9.54 -13.65
C ILE A 117 -3.24 -8.67 -12.94
N LYS A 118 -4.03 -9.28 -12.08
CA LYS A 118 -4.98 -8.60 -11.19
C LYS A 118 -4.36 -8.43 -9.81
N GLY A 119 -4.97 -7.58 -8.98
CA GLY A 119 -4.52 -7.29 -7.62
C GLY A 119 -3.84 -5.93 -7.49
N SER A 120 -3.36 -5.62 -6.29
CA SER A 120 -2.85 -4.29 -5.95
C SER A 120 -1.60 -3.92 -6.77
N ASP A 121 -1.67 -2.81 -7.50
CA ASP A 121 -0.65 -2.33 -8.45
C ASP A 121 0.17 -1.15 -7.89
N PHE A 122 0.36 -1.13 -6.57
CA PHE A 122 1.10 -0.04 -5.92
C PHE A 122 2.49 0.13 -6.53
N ASP A 123 2.82 1.37 -6.86
CA ASP A 123 4.13 1.79 -7.36
C ASP A 123 5.02 2.38 -6.25
N LEU A 124 4.43 2.67 -5.09
CA LEU A 124 5.13 3.12 -3.88
C LEU A 124 4.36 2.75 -2.60
N VAL A 125 5.12 2.38 -1.57
CA VAL A 125 4.62 2.20 -0.20
C VAL A 125 5.23 3.26 0.71
N LEU A 126 4.40 3.92 1.51
CA LEU A 126 4.81 4.76 2.62
C LEU A 126 4.42 4.04 3.91
N SER A 127 5.39 3.45 4.61
CA SER A 127 5.12 2.88 5.94
C SER A 127 5.26 3.96 7.01
N VAL A 128 4.34 4.01 7.95
CA VAL A 128 4.31 5.04 9.00
C VAL A 128 4.22 4.37 10.36
N GLY A 129 5.23 4.57 11.20
CA GLY A 129 5.28 4.01 12.57
C GLY A 129 5.56 2.50 12.62
N VAL A 130 6.12 1.95 11.53
CA VAL A 130 6.43 0.53 11.38
C VAL A 130 7.94 0.34 11.63
N PRO A 131 8.35 -0.26 12.77
CA PRO A 131 9.76 -0.37 13.13
C PRO A 131 10.50 -1.43 12.29
N THR A 132 9.83 -2.53 11.94
CA THR A 132 10.44 -3.67 11.24
C THR A 132 9.55 -4.17 10.11
N GLN A 133 10.12 -4.87 9.14
CA GLN A 133 9.36 -5.40 8.00
C GLN A 133 8.25 -6.35 8.44
N GLU A 134 8.48 -7.15 9.50
CA GLU A 134 7.52 -8.09 10.06
C GLU A 134 6.29 -7.38 10.63
N LYS A 135 6.45 -6.14 11.11
CA LYS A 135 5.34 -5.31 11.63
C LYS A 135 4.43 -4.76 10.53
N LEU A 136 4.74 -4.96 9.25
CA LEU A 136 3.77 -4.80 8.15
C LEU A 136 2.65 -5.86 8.24
N GLY A 137 2.85 -6.94 9.00
CA GLY A 137 1.87 -7.99 9.21
C GLY A 137 1.45 -8.65 7.91
N LYS A 138 0.16 -8.91 7.75
CA LYS A 138 -0.38 -9.60 6.57
C LYS A 138 -0.20 -8.86 5.24
N PHE A 139 0.12 -7.57 5.27
CA PHE A 139 0.40 -6.80 4.05
C PHE A 139 1.82 -7.05 3.51
N GLN A 140 2.71 -7.66 4.29
CA GLN A 140 4.12 -7.86 3.92
C GLN A 140 4.29 -8.54 2.55
N ASP A 141 3.54 -9.61 2.28
CA ASP A 141 3.68 -10.38 1.04
C ASP A 141 3.15 -9.63 -0.18
N VAL A 142 2.03 -8.91 -0.03
CA VAL A 142 1.41 -8.15 -1.13
C VAL A 142 2.23 -6.92 -1.49
N LEU A 143 2.93 -6.33 -0.52
CA LEU A 143 3.81 -5.18 -0.71
C LEU A 143 5.24 -5.56 -1.11
N LYS A 144 5.51 -6.87 -1.23
CA LYS A 144 6.83 -7.38 -1.63
C LYS A 144 7.21 -6.83 -3.01
N ASN A 145 8.45 -6.38 -3.13
CA ASN A 145 9.04 -5.79 -4.35
C ASN A 145 8.51 -4.41 -4.75
N VAL A 146 7.65 -3.77 -3.97
CA VAL A 146 7.30 -2.36 -4.16
C VAL A 146 8.34 -1.48 -3.45
N LYS A 147 8.74 -0.35 -4.06
CA LYS A 147 9.62 0.61 -3.38
C LYS A 147 8.94 1.11 -2.12
N LEU A 148 9.68 1.14 -1.00
CA LEU A 148 9.14 1.49 0.30
C LEU A 148 9.93 2.64 0.93
N VAL A 149 9.21 3.67 1.38
CA VAL A 149 9.73 4.76 2.20
C VAL A 149 9.20 4.59 3.62
N ASN A 150 10.09 4.36 4.58
CA ASN A 150 9.72 4.21 5.98
C ASN A 150 9.79 5.54 6.73
N PHE A 151 8.72 5.93 7.41
CA PHE A 151 8.67 7.04 8.38
C PHE A 151 8.46 6.47 9.77
N ASP A 152 9.46 6.55 10.63
CA ASP A 152 9.34 5.99 11.96
C ASP A 152 10.33 6.65 12.93
N ASN A 153 9.89 6.86 14.16
CA ASN A 153 10.67 7.52 15.20
C ASN A 153 11.07 6.57 16.34
N SER A 154 10.91 5.26 16.15
CA SER A 154 11.22 4.28 17.18
C SER A 154 12.72 3.96 17.20
N ILE A 155 13.23 3.63 18.39
CA ILE A 155 14.61 3.13 18.57
C ILE A 155 14.80 1.73 18.00
N ASP A 156 13.71 0.97 17.85
CA ASP A 156 13.71 -0.42 17.36
C ASP A 156 13.64 -0.50 15.83
N ASN A 157 13.72 0.64 15.13
CA ASN A 157 13.63 0.66 13.69
C ASN A 157 14.84 -0.04 13.03
N THR A 158 14.57 -0.96 12.11
CA THR A 158 15.63 -1.75 11.43
C THR A 158 16.07 -1.17 10.09
N ASN A 159 15.55 -0.02 9.69
CA ASN A 159 15.79 0.64 8.40
C ASN A 159 15.52 -0.28 7.19
N TYR A 160 14.44 -1.06 7.24
CA TYR A 160 14.12 -2.08 6.23
C TYR A 160 13.59 -1.53 4.89
N GLY A 161 13.22 -0.24 4.82
CA GLY A 161 12.71 0.37 3.60
C GLY A 161 13.77 0.58 2.53
N THR A 162 13.34 0.77 1.27
CA THR A 162 14.21 1.26 0.20
C THR A 162 14.81 2.61 0.58
N PHE A 163 14.01 3.46 1.22
CA PHE A 163 14.44 4.67 1.88
C PHE A 163 13.90 4.69 3.30
N ASN A 164 14.68 5.22 4.23
CA ASN A 164 14.29 5.32 5.63
C ASN A 164 14.44 6.77 6.09
N ILE A 165 13.35 7.32 6.58
CA ILE A 165 13.28 8.60 7.26
C ILE A 165 13.00 8.24 8.71
N THR A 166 14.09 8.07 9.45
CA THR A 166 14.06 7.64 10.85
C THR A 166 14.73 8.66 11.73
N GLY A 167 14.28 8.77 12.98
CA GLY A 167 14.86 9.72 13.92
C GLY A 167 14.15 9.71 15.27
N ALA A 168 14.93 9.66 16.35
CA ALA A 168 14.44 9.60 17.72
C ALA A 168 14.36 11.00 18.37
N GLU A 169 14.39 12.08 17.58
CA GLU A 169 14.34 13.47 18.10
C GLU A 169 13.02 13.82 18.81
N THR A 170 11.96 13.06 18.54
CA THR A 170 10.66 13.19 19.19
C THR A 170 10.04 11.82 19.41
N SER A 171 9.38 11.62 20.55
CA SER A 171 8.56 10.43 20.82
C SER A 171 7.17 10.49 20.17
N VAL A 172 6.83 11.61 19.52
CA VAL A 172 5.54 11.89 18.87
C VAL A 172 5.66 11.70 17.35
N LEU A 173 5.08 10.63 16.82
CA LEU A 173 5.22 10.28 15.40
C LEU A 173 4.49 11.27 14.50
N SER A 174 3.33 11.79 14.90
CA SER A 174 2.62 12.80 14.11
C SER A 174 3.44 14.08 13.91
N LEU A 175 4.22 14.50 14.92
CA LEU A 175 5.14 15.63 14.79
C LEU A 175 6.32 15.30 13.88
N PHE A 176 6.89 14.09 14.04
CA PHE A 176 7.96 13.59 13.18
C PHE A 176 7.54 13.58 11.70
N VAL A 177 6.35 13.07 11.41
CA VAL A 177 5.75 13.05 10.07
C VAL A 177 5.54 14.46 9.55
N LEU A 178 4.93 15.36 10.33
CA LEU A 178 4.70 16.74 9.91
C LEU A 178 6.00 17.44 9.46
N ASN A 179 7.06 17.30 10.26
CA ASN A 179 8.36 17.92 10.00
C ASN A 179 9.06 17.36 8.75
N ASN A 180 8.90 16.06 8.47
CA ASN A 180 9.62 15.40 7.38
C ASN A 180 8.81 15.35 6.08
N ALA A 181 7.50 15.12 6.14
CA ALA A 181 6.62 15.10 4.98
C ALA A 181 6.62 16.45 4.24
N TYR A 182 6.63 17.57 4.97
CA TYR A 182 6.72 18.90 4.37
C TYR A 182 7.97 19.08 3.50
N LYS A 183 9.13 18.57 3.95
CA LYS A 183 10.41 18.61 3.20
C LYS A 183 10.33 17.81 1.89
N LEU A 184 9.46 16.81 1.83
CA LEU A 184 9.18 16.00 0.65
C LEU A 184 8.12 16.62 -0.28
N GLY A 185 7.59 17.80 0.07
CA GLY A 185 6.55 18.46 -0.71
C GLY A 185 5.16 17.83 -0.55
N LEU A 186 4.95 17.06 0.51
CA LEU A 186 3.63 16.64 1.00
C LEU A 186 3.06 17.78 1.86
N LYS A 187 1.95 18.37 1.44
CA LYS A 187 1.31 19.49 2.15
C LYS A 187 0.04 19.00 2.82
N ALA A 188 -0.17 19.37 4.08
CA ALA A 188 -1.38 19.05 4.81
C ALA A 188 -2.58 19.81 4.22
N ASP A 189 -3.66 19.08 3.90
CA ASP A 189 -4.99 19.66 3.81
C ASP A 189 -5.60 19.80 5.23
N GLU A 190 -6.84 20.27 5.32
CA GLU A 190 -7.53 20.45 6.60
C GLU A 190 -7.61 19.15 7.43
N ILE A 191 -7.94 18.02 6.78
CA ILE A 191 -8.10 16.74 7.46
C ILE A 191 -6.73 16.18 7.88
N ALA A 192 -5.69 16.31 7.05
CA ALA A 192 -4.32 15.95 7.42
C ALA A 192 -3.84 16.76 8.63
N ALA A 193 -4.10 18.08 8.64
CA ALA A 193 -3.72 18.94 9.75
C ALA A 193 -4.44 18.54 11.04
N LYS A 194 -5.75 18.26 10.95
CA LYS A 194 -6.57 17.80 12.08
C LYS A 194 -6.09 16.45 12.62
N ALA A 195 -5.80 15.50 11.73
CA ALA A 195 -5.27 14.18 12.10
C ALA A 195 -3.94 14.31 12.83
N LEU A 196 -2.95 15.00 12.23
CA LEU A 196 -1.63 15.16 12.84
C LEU A 196 -1.68 15.91 14.17
N LEU A 197 -2.51 16.96 14.27
CA LEU A 197 -2.70 17.67 15.54
C LEU A 197 -3.30 16.77 16.61
N LYS A 198 -4.29 15.94 16.26
CA LYS A 198 -4.91 14.98 17.19
C LYS A 198 -3.89 13.97 17.72
N GLY A 199 -3.03 13.44 16.85
CA GLY A 199 -1.96 12.54 17.26
C GLY A 199 -0.93 13.20 18.18
N ILE A 200 -0.55 14.45 17.89
CA ILE A 200 0.34 15.25 18.75
C ILE A 200 -0.28 15.47 20.13
N VAL A 201 -1.52 15.93 20.18
CA VAL A 201 -2.26 16.18 21.42
C VAL A 201 -2.37 14.89 22.25
N ASN A 202 -2.77 13.79 21.61
CA ASN A 202 -2.94 12.50 22.29
C ASN A 202 -1.64 11.96 22.89
N LYS A 203 -0.48 12.21 22.28
CA LYS A 203 0.80 11.69 22.77
C LYS A 203 1.44 12.55 23.85
N THR A 204 1.03 13.81 23.96
CA THR A 204 1.66 14.81 24.84
C THR A 204 0.86 15.17 26.08
N MET A 205 -0.41 14.74 26.15
CA MET A 205 -1.31 14.90 27.30
C MET A 205 -1.64 13.53 27.89
#